data_AF-A0A7K3H4Y7-F1
#
_entry.id   AF-A0A7K3H4Y7-F1
#
_cell.length_a   1.000
_cell.length_b   1.000
_cell.length_c   1.000
_cell.angle_alpha   90.00
_cell.angle_beta   90.00
_cell.angle_gamma   90.00
#
_symmetry.space_group_name_H-M   'P 1'
#
loop_
_entity.id
_entity.type
_entity.pdbx_description
1 polymer ?
#
loop_
_entity_poly.entity_id
_entity_poly.type
_entity_poly.pdbx_seq_one_letter_code
_entity_poly.pdbx_strand_id
1 'polypeptide(L)'
;MPPPEPRARPVTTAEVDAQVRGVCFKTGPPRRLGVELEWFIHDPRDARSAVEPSRLSAAHAALRGLTLRSALTFEPGGQIELSSP
;
A
#
# COMPACT_ATOMS: atom_id res chain seq x y z
N MET A 1 18.97 -31.87 -10.45
CA MET A 1 17.81 -30.98 -10.25
C MET A 1 17.47 -31.02 -8.77
N PRO A 2 17.40 -29.89 -8.04
CA PRO A 2 16.96 -29.92 -6.65
C PRO A 2 15.49 -30.40 -6.59
N PRO A 3 15.09 -31.14 -5.54
CA PRO A 3 13.70 -31.54 -5.38
C PRO A 3 12.81 -30.28 -5.29
N PRO A 4 11.57 -30.33 -5.79
CA PRO A 4 10.65 -29.20 -5.62
C PRO A 4 10.46 -28.94 -4.12
N GLU A 5 10.59 -27.67 -3.73
CA GLU A 5 10.27 -27.20 -2.39
C GLU A 5 8.89 -27.71 -1.98
N PRO A 6 8.74 -28.29 -0.77
CA PRO A 6 7.45 -28.78 -0.31
C PRO A 6 6.46 -27.61 -0.31
N ARG A 7 5.32 -27.80 -0.98
CA ARG A 7 4.25 -26.80 -0.99
C ARG A 7 3.79 -26.59 0.45
N ALA A 8 3.81 -25.33 0.90
CA ALA A 8 3.26 -24.95 2.20
C ALA A 8 1.80 -25.44 2.31
N ARG A 9 1.44 -25.99 3.48
CA ARG A 9 0.06 -26.41 3.75
C ARG A 9 -0.89 -25.22 3.58
N PRO A 10 -2.07 -25.40 2.96
CA PRO A 10 -3.09 -24.37 2.93
C PRO A 10 -3.46 -23.90 4.35
N VAL A 11 -3.54 -22.58 4.53
CA VAL A 11 -4.08 -21.98 5.75
C VAL A 11 -5.57 -22.29 5.87
N THR A 12 -6.02 -22.61 7.09
CA THR A 12 -7.42 -22.86 7.39
C THR A 12 -8.12 -21.56 7.79
N THR A 13 -9.45 -21.52 7.63
CA THR A 13 -10.27 -20.39 8.11
C THR A 13 -10.10 -20.13 9.60
N ALA A 14 -9.93 -21.19 10.41
CA ALA A 14 -9.73 -21.07 11.85
C ALA A 14 -8.41 -20.35 12.18
N GLU A 15 -7.34 -20.62 11.44
CA GLU A 15 -6.05 -19.95 11.60
C GLU A 15 -6.13 -18.47 11.21
N VAL A 16 -6.86 -18.15 10.14
CA VAL A 16 -7.09 -16.76 9.72
C VAL A 16 -7.94 -16.01 10.76
N ASP A 17 -9.03 -16.60 11.27
CA ASP A 17 -9.87 -15.98 12.30
C ASP A 17 -9.08 -15.72 13.59
N ALA A 18 -8.29 -16.70 14.04
CA ALA A 18 -7.41 -16.54 15.20
C ALA A 18 -6.40 -15.38 15.01
N GLN A 19 -5.78 -15.28 13.82
CA GLN A 19 -4.85 -14.21 13.49
C GLN A 19 -5.53 -12.84 13.48
N VAL A 20 -6.69 -12.71 12.83
CA VAL A 20 -7.44 -11.45 12.76
C VAL A 20 -7.85 -10.99 14.17
N ARG A 21 -8.37 -11.90 15.00
CA ARG A 21 -8.69 -11.60 16.41
C ARG A 21 -7.47 -11.14 17.20
N GLY A 22 -6.34 -11.84 17.05
CA GLY A 22 -5.11 -11.53 17.78
C GLY A 22 -4.43 -10.22 17.35
N VAL A 23 -4.61 -9.81 16.09
CA VAL A 23 -3.91 -8.63 15.54
C VAL A 23 -4.80 -7.39 15.43
N CYS A 24 -6.01 -7.53 14.91
CA CYS A 24 -6.89 -6.41 14.58
C CYS A 24 -7.77 -5.96 15.76
N PHE A 25 -8.02 -6.83 16.75
CA PHE A 25 -8.94 -6.57 17.87
C PHE A 25 -8.24 -6.59 19.24
N LYS A 26 -7.04 -6.02 19.34
CA LYS A 26 -6.28 -5.98 20.60
C LYS A 26 -6.98 -5.10 21.63
N THR A 27 -7.09 -5.59 22.87
CA THR A 27 -7.80 -4.93 23.99
C THR A 27 -6.91 -4.09 24.91
N GLY A 28 -5.63 -3.92 24.58
CA GLY A 28 -4.72 -3.06 25.32
C GLY A 28 -4.87 -1.57 24.95
N PRO A 29 -4.31 -0.64 25.75
CA PRO A 29 -4.31 0.77 25.38
C PRO A 29 -3.55 0.95 24.05
N PRO A 30 -4.10 1.70 23.07
CA PRO A 30 -3.40 1.95 21.82
C PRO A 30 -2.10 2.70 22.10
N ARG A 31 -0.98 2.22 21.53
CA ARG A 31 0.35 2.81 21.72
C ARG A 31 0.98 3.35 20.42
N ARG A 32 0.28 3.20 19.31
CA ARG A 32 0.72 3.62 17.97
C ARG A 32 -0.45 4.27 17.24
N LEU A 33 -0.13 5.25 16.43
CA LEU A 33 -1.05 5.90 15.49
C LEU A 33 -0.55 5.58 14.08
N GLY A 34 -1.42 5.00 13.26
CA GLY A 34 -1.21 4.87 11.82
C GLY A 34 -1.94 6.00 11.10
N VAL A 35 -1.29 6.61 10.11
CA VAL A 35 -1.88 7.63 9.24
C VAL A 35 -1.64 7.22 7.79
N GLU A 36 -2.70 7.27 6.99
CA GLU A 36 -2.68 7.07 5.55
C GLU A 36 -3.25 8.31 4.89
N LEU A 37 -2.57 8.79 3.86
CA LEU A 37 -2.99 9.94 3.08
C LEU A 37 -2.94 9.58 1.60
N GLU A 38 -4.10 9.72 0.95
CA GLU A 38 -4.25 9.51 -0.48
C GLU A 38 -4.44 10.85 -1.20
N TRP A 39 -3.69 11.08 -2.28
CA TRP A 39 -3.81 12.29 -3.10
C TRP A 39 -4.03 11.98 -4.58
N PHE A 40 -4.97 12.69 -5.18
CA PHE A 40 -5.10 12.77 -6.63
C PHE A 40 -3.95 13.58 -7.25
N ILE A 41 -3.43 13.08 -8.37
CA ILE A 41 -2.47 13.82 -9.19
C ILE A 41 -3.23 14.61 -10.25
N HIS A 42 -2.95 15.91 -10.35
CA HIS A 42 -3.52 16.81 -11.34
C HIS A 42 -2.45 17.44 -12.23
N ASP A 43 -2.80 17.76 -13.48
CA ASP A 43 -1.99 18.66 -14.28
C ASP A 43 -2.21 20.11 -13.80
N PRO A 44 -1.16 20.84 -13.37
CA PRO A 44 -1.31 22.22 -12.92
C PRO A 44 -1.81 23.18 -14.01
N ARG A 45 -1.69 22.81 -15.30
CA ARG A 45 -2.19 23.62 -16.43
C ARG A 45 -3.68 23.41 -16.69
N ASP A 46 -4.23 22.27 -16.28
CA ASP A 46 -5.65 21.97 -16.35
C ASP A 46 -6.03 20.91 -15.33
N ALA A 47 -6.40 21.35 -14.12
CA ALA A 47 -6.71 20.47 -13.01
C ALA A 47 -8.00 19.64 -13.22
N ARG A 48 -8.87 20.03 -14.16
CA ARG A 48 -10.14 19.35 -14.43
C ARG A 48 -9.99 18.20 -15.42
N SER A 49 -8.88 18.14 -16.15
CA SER A 49 -8.58 17.06 -17.08
C SER A 49 -7.89 15.90 -16.38
N ALA A 50 -8.20 14.69 -16.83
CA ALA A 50 -7.47 13.50 -16.39
C ALA A 50 -6.00 13.60 -16.82
N VAL A 51 -5.10 13.13 -15.96
CA VAL A 51 -3.68 13.06 -16.30
C VAL A 51 -3.43 11.85 -17.19
N GLU A 52 -2.74 12.07 -18.32
CA GLU A 52 -2.37 11.00 -19.24
C GLU A 52 -1.61 9.86 -18.54
N PRO A 53 -1.93 8.58 -18.80
CA PRO A 53 -1.33 7.44 -18.09
C PRO A 53 0.20 7.38 -18.16
N SER A 54 0.78 7.78 -19.29
CA SER A 54 2.24 7.83 -19.47
C SER A 54 2.90 8.86 -18.55
N ARG A 55 2.22 9.99 -18.30
CA ARG A 55 2.69 11.04 -17.40
C ARG A 55 2.53 10.64 -15.94
N LEU A 56 1.42 9.99 -15.58
CA LEU A 56 1.27 9.36 -14.25
C LEU A 56 2.38 8.35 -14.00
N SER A 57 2.66 7.47 -14.96
CA SER A 57 3.72 6.46 -14.85
C SER A 57 5.11 7.10 -14.65
N ALA A 58 5.41 8.17 -15.39
CA ALA A 58 6.66 8.92 -15.23
C ALA A 58 6.75 9.61 -13.86
N ALA A 59 5.66 10.21 -13.38
CA ALA A 59 5.59 10.81 -12.05
C ALA A 59 5.80 9.76 -10.95
N HIS A 60 5.14 8.60 -11.06
CA HIS A 60 5.31 7.48 -10.12
C HIS A 60 6.76 6.99 -10.09
N ALA A 61 7.40 6.84 -11.25
CA ALA A 61 8.81 6.44 -11.32
C ALA A 61 9.75 7.45 -10.66
N ALA A 62 9.50 8.75 -10.84
CA ALA A 62 10.27 9.80 -10.18
C ALA A 62 10.08 9.77 -8.65
N LEU A 63 8.84 9.62 -8.17
CA LEU A 63 8.53 9.53 -6.73
C LEU A 63 9.19 8.34 -6.06
N ARG A 64 9.29 7.18 -6.74
CA ARG A 64 10.00 6.00 -6.23
C ARG A 64 11.50 6.24 -5.99
N GLY A 65 12.09 7.25 -6.63
CA GLY A 65 13.48 7.63 -6.41
C GLY A 65 13.71 8.46 -5.13
N LEU A 66 12.64 8.90 -4.46
CA LEU A 66 12.74 9.71 -3.25
C LEU A 66 13.04 8.85 -2.02
N THR A 67 13.90 9.36 -1.15
CA THR A 67 14.09 8.78 0.18
C THR A 67 12.96 9.25 1.11
N LEU A 68 11.98 8.37 1.34
CA LEU A 68 10.84 8.63 2.21
C LEU A 68 10.94 7.79 3.48
N ARG A 69 10.42 8.31 4.60
CA ARG A 69 10.23 7.51 5.82
C ARG A 69 8.94 6.68 5.74
N SER A 70 7.92 7.21 5.09
CA SER A 70 6.64 6.55 4.85
C SER A 70 6.75 5.49 3.74
N ALA A 71 5.88 4.48 3.79
CA ALA A 71 5.62 3.65 2.62
C ALA A 71 4.95 4.49 1.53
N LEU A 72 5.30 4.23 0.27
CA LEU A 72 4.71 4.88 -0.90
C LEU A 72 4.06 3.82 -1.79
N THR A 73 2.76 3.95 -1.97
CA THR A 73 1.90 3.08 -2.78
C THR A 73 1.15 3.90 -3.83
N PHE A 74 0.59 3.20 -4.83
CA PHE A 74 -0.12 3.82 -5.94
C PHE A 74 -1.41 3.06 -6.17
N GLU A 75 -2.52 3.80 -6.12
CA GLU A 75 -3.86 3.23 -6.22
C GLU A 75 -4.29 3.00 -7.67
N PRO A 76 -5.26 2.10 -7.93
CA PRO A 76 -5.74 1.83 -9.28
C PRO A 76 -6.27 3.07 -10.03
N GLY A 77 -6.74 4.09 -9.31
CA GLY A 77 -7.19 5.36 -9.88
C GLY A 77 -6.07 6.36 -10.19
N GLY A 78 -4.80 5.99 -9.92
CA GLY A 78 -3.63 6.84 -10.15
C GLY A 78 -3.30 7.79 -9.00
N GLN A 79 -3.97 7.66 -7.85
CA GLN A 79 -3.60 8.38 -6.63
C GLN A 79 -2.27 7.87 -6.08
N ILE A 80 -1.59 8.74 -5.33
CA ILE A 80 -0.48 8.34 -4.48
C ILE A 80 -0.99 8.14 -3.06
N GLU A 81 -0.46 7.14 -2.38
CA GLU A 81 -0.70 6.93 -0.96
C GLU A 81 0.63 7.00 -0.20
N LEU A 82 0.62 7.68 0.94
CA LEU A 82 1.68 7.63 1.94
C LEU A 82 1.15 7.05 3.25
N SER A 83 1.72 5.93 3.68
CA SER A 83 1.40 5.27 4.95
C SER A 83 2.52 5.52 5.96
N SER A 84 2.17 5.96 7.17
CA SER A 84 3.14 6.22 8.25
C SER A 84 3.95 4.96 8.62
N PRO A 85 5.20 5.09 9.11
CA PRO A 85 6.01 3.97 9.59
C PRO A 85 5.37 3.12 10.69
#